data_AF-A0A1S0TK97-F1
#
_entry.id   AF-A0A1S0TK97-F1
#
_cell.length_a   1.000
_cell.length_b   1.000
_cell.length_c   1.000
_cell.angle_alpha   90.00
_cell.angle_beta   90.00
_cell.angle_gamma   90.00
#
_symmetry.space_group_name_H-M   'P 1'
#
loop_
_entity.id
_entity.type
_entity.pdbx_description
1 polymer ?
#
loop_
_entity_poly.entity_id
_entity_poly.type
_entity_poly.pdbx_seq_one_letter_code
_entity_poly.pdbx_strand_id
1 'polypeptide(L)'
;MLRLITIEQFGITKRDEGRVVKISLTNNNGMKIELLNYGAILMSAFVPDRNDVLRDTVLGFRTLEEYESDAHSIGAVIGRVAGHISNGKFALDSREYEVGLNAPPHHMNGGTRGSLSKKLWNYELLDEGNGVCFTCTSHDGEGGYPGQVHLEVTYILTNENEIVIDYRASTDKPTILNIASNAYFNLDGEYRLLANIAS
;
A
#
# COMPACT_ATOMS: atom_id res chain seq x y z
N MET A 1 -8.40 4.30 28.22
CA MET A 1 -7.26 4.03 27.32
C MET A 1 -7.52 4.78 26.02
N LEU A 2 -6.63 5.69 25.64
CA LEU A 2 -6.81 6.56 24.48
C LEU A 2 -6.23 5.87 23.23
N ARG A 3 -7.02 4.99 22.60
CA ARG A 3 -6.83 4.72 21.18
C ARG A 3 -7.26 5.98 20.44
N LEU A 4 -6.38 6.52 19.59
CA LEU A 4 -6.65 7.72 18.85
C LEU A 4 -6.55 7.42 17.36
N ILE A 5 -7.65 7.70 16.65
CA ILE A 5 -7.67 7.76 15.19
C ILE A 5 -7.79 9.22 14.80
N THR A 6 -6.90 9.68 13.93
CA THR A 6 -7.05 10.98 13.26
C THR A 6 -7.07 10.81 11.76
N ILE A 7 -7.88 11.64 11.10
CA ILE A 7 -7.97 11.68 9.64
C ILE A 7 -7.75 13.14 9.23
N GLU A 8 -6.76 13.36 8.38
CA GLU A 8 -6.49 14.67 7.81
C GLU A 8 -6.32 14.59 6.30
N GLN A 9 -6.61 15.67 5.59
CA GLN A 9 -6.37 15.74 4.16
C GLN A 9 -4.86 15.77 3.89
N PHE A 10 -4.40 14.87 3.03
CA PHE A 10 -3.00 14.80 2.59
C PHE A 10 -2.80 15.49 1.24
N GLY A 11 -3.79 15.43 0.35
CA GLY A 11 -3.75 16.08 -0.95
C GLY A 11 -4.97 15.77 -1.82
N ILE A 12 -4.92 16.23 -3.06
CA ILE A 12 -5.89 15.91 -4.11
C ILE A 12 -5.08 15.36 -5.28
N THR A 13 -5.48 14.21 -5.81
CA THR A 13 -4.74 13.57 -6.92
C THR A 13 -4.67 14.49 -8.14
N LYS A 14 -3.59 14.45 -8.92
CA LYS A 14 -3.43 15.27 -10.14
C LYS A 14 -4.53 15.07 -11.18
N ARG A 15 -5.19 13.91 -11.15
CA ARG A 15 -6.28 13.55 -12.05
C ARG A 15 -7.67 13.96 -11.52
N ASP A 16 -7.73 14.61 -10.37
CA ASP A 16 -8.95 14.94 -9.63
C ASP A 16 -9.86 13.72 -9.38
N GLU A 17 -9.24 12.54 -9.25
CA GLU A 17 -9.90 11.25 -8.98
C GLU A 17 -10.39 11.16 -7.52
N GLY A 18 -9.99 12.09 -6.66
CA GLY A 18 -10.53 12.28 -5.33
C GLY A 18 -9.53 12.82 -4.30
N ARG A 19 -10.03 12.95 -3.08
CA ARG A 19 -9.25 13.41 -1.93
C ARG A 19 -8.41 12.26 -1.36
N VAL A 20 -7.11 12.50 -1.23
CA VAL A 20 -6.22 11.63 -0.46
C VAL A 20 -6.22 12.08 1.00
N VAL A 21 -6.43 11.14 1.90
CA VAL A 21 -6.38 11.35 3.35
C VAL A 21 -5.24 10.57 3.96
N LYS A 22 -4.67 11.12 5.03
CA LYS A 22 -3.77 10.42 5.93
C LYS A 22 -4.54 10.02 7.18
N ILE A 23 -4.50 8.74 7.49
CA ILE A 23 -5.17 8.11 8.63
C ILE A 23 -4.07 7.73 9.62
N SER A 24 -4.10 8.31 10.82
CA SER A 24 -3.17 7.96 11.89
C SER A 24 -3.85 7.05 12.90
N LEU A 25 -3.18 5.98 13.29
CA LEU A 25 -3.59 5.09 14.37
C LEU A 25 -2.53 5.15 15.48
N THR A 26 -2.95 5.44 16.71
CA THR A 26 -2.07 5.42 17.89
C THR A 26 -2.59 4.42 18.92
N ASN A 27 -1.73 3.51 19.38
CA ASN A 27 -2.07 2.53 20.41
C ASN A 27 -1.79 3.05 21.83
N ASN A 28 -2.08 2.22 22.83
CA ASN A 28 -1.93 2.61 24.24
C ASN A 28 -0.48 2.77 24.71
N ASN A 29 0.50 2.27 23.95
CA ASN A 29 1.92 2.40 24.24
C ASN A 29 2.54 3.61 23.55
N GLY A 30 1.74 4.41 22.84
CA GLY A 30 2.21 5.56 22.08
C GLY A 30 2.82 5.23 20.72
N MET A 31 2.90 3.95 20.32
CA MET A 31 3.26 3.60 18.94
C MET A 31 2.20 4.15 18.00
N LYS A 32 2.64 4.72 16.89
CA LYS A 32 1.78 5.35 15.89
C LYS A 32 2.12 4.88 14.49
N ILE A 33 1.12 4.54 13.69
CA ILE A 33 1.28 4.36 12.25
C ILE A 33 0.47 5.40 11.48
N GLU A 34 0.95 5.75 10.29
CA GLU A 34 0.25 6.65 9.37
C GLU A 34 0.05 5.94 8.02
N LEU A 35 -1.17 5.98 7.53
CA LEU A 35 -1.62 5.28 6.33
C LEU A 35 -2.23 6.28 5.35
N LEU A 36 -2.07 6.06 4.04
CA LEU A 36 -2.77 6.81 3.01
C LEU A 36 -3.81 5.92 2.31
N ASN A 37 -4.99 6.47 2.03
CA ASN A 37 -5.95 5.80 1.15
C ASN A 37 -5.53 5.82 -0.33
N TYR A 38 -4.45 6.51 -0.68
CA TYR A 38 -3.78 6.34 -1.96
C TYR A 38 -2.87 5.11 -1.89
N GLY A 39 -3.08 4.13 -2.76
CA GLY A 39 -2.31 2.88 -2.81
C GLY A 39 -2.36 2.03 -1.54
N ALA A 40 -3.25 2.33 -0.59
CA ALA A 40 -3.25 1.75 0.77
C ALA A 40 -1.86 1.77 1.42
N ILE A 41 -1.16 2.91 1.29
CA ILE A 41 0.24 3.09 1.65
C ILE A 41 0.45 3.09 3.17
N LEU A 42 1.43 2.32 3.65
CA LEU A 42 2.06 2.55 4.96
C LEU A 42 3.11 3.63 4.83
N MET A 43 2.78 4.84 5.29
CA MET A 43 3.59 6.05 5.14
C MET A 43 4.61 6.23 6.27
N SER A 44 4.23 5.87 7.50
CA SER A 44 5.02 6.07 8.72
C SER A 44 4.77 4.97 9.73
N ALA A 45 5.79 4.61 10.52
CA ALA A 45 5.63 3.83 11.73
C ALA A 45 6.56 4.36 12.83
N PHE A 46 5.99 5.16 13.74
CA PHE A 46 6.66 5.69 14.92
C PHE A 46 6.67 4.64 16.02
N VAL A 47 7.83 4.01 16.24
CA VAL A 47 8.03 2.93 17.20
C VAL A 47 8.84 3.48 18.40
N PRO A 48 8.43 3.21 19.65
CA PRO A 48 9.23 3.61 20.82
C PRO A 48 10.52 2.79 20.88
N ASP A 49 11.66 3.47 21.01
CA ASP A 49 12.94 2.81 21.30
C ASP A 49 13.06 2.43 22.79
N ARG A 50 14.19 1.85 23.18
CA ARG A 50 14.45 1.41 24.57
C ARG A 50 14.41 2.53 25.61
N ASN A 51 14.42 3.79 25.20
CA ASN A 51 14.35 4.98 26.05
C ASN A 51 12.98 5.70 25.89
N ASP A 52 11.98 5.02 25.32
CA ASP A 52 10.65 5.54 25.03
C ASP A 52 10.64 6.72 24.03
N VAL A 53 11.71 6.88 23.24
CA VAL A 53 11.76 7.89 22.17
C VAL A 53 11.15 7.29 20.91
N LEU A 54 10.09 7.91 20.41
CA LEU A 54 9.46 7.51 19.15
C LEU A 54 10.37 7.82 17.96
N ARG A 55 10.67 6.80 17.16
CA ARG A 55 11.41 6.92 15.89
C ARG A 55 10.57 6.40 14.75
N ASP A 56 10.58 7.14 13.64
CA ASP A 56 9.92 6.66 12.45
C ASP A 56 10.79 5.64 11.73
N THR A 57 10.29 4.42 11.66
CA THR A 57 11.01 3.27 11.13
C THR A 57 10.61 2.93 9.70
N VAL A 58 9.68 3.68 9.08
CA VAL A 58 9.22 3.45 7.70
C VAL A 58 9.67 4.58 6.79
N LEU A 59 10.28 4.21 5.66
CA LEU A 59 10.65 5.15 4.61
C LEU A 59 9.42 5.61 3.85
N GLY A 60 9.35 6.91 3.56
CA GLY A 60 8.25 7.50 2.81
C GLY A 60 8.58 8.89 2.28
N PHE A 61 7.59 9.50 1.67
CA PHE A 61 7.65 10.86 1.11
C PHE A 61 6.85 11.85 1.95
N ARG A 62 7.06 13.16 1.72
CA ARG A 62 6.36 14.23 2.43
C ARG A 62 5.07 14.64 1.75
N THR A 63 4.99 14.55 0.42
CA THR A 63 3.85 15.08 -0.35
C THR A 63 3.21 14.03 -1.25
N LEU A 64 1.95 14.26 -1.62
CA LEU A 64 1.24 13.39 -2.54
C LEU A 64 1.89 13.36 -3.93
N GLU A 65 2.42 14.49 -4.39
CA GLU A 65 3.07 14.58 -5.70
C GLU A 65 4.30 13.66 -5.80
N GLU A 66 5.06 13.53 -4.71
CA GLU A 66 6.18 12.59 -4.62
C GLU A 66 5.69 11.15 -4.75
N TYR A 67 4.66 10.76 -3.99
CA TYR A 67 4.03 9.44 -4.09
C TYR A 67 3.44 9.15 -5.48
N GLU A 68 2.83 10.13 -6.14
CA GLU A 68 2.33 9.97 -7.51
C GLU A 68 3.47 9.78 -8.50
N SER A 69 4.58 10.52 -8.35
CA SER A 69 5.76 10.44 -9.21
C SER A 69 6.65 9.22 -8.96
N ASP A 70 6.47 8.55 -7.82
CA ASP A 70 7.31 7.43 -7.41
C ASP A 70 7.19 6.23 -8.35
N ALA A 71 8.32 5.78 -8.91
CA ALA A 71 8.37 4.59 -9.75
C ALA A 71 8.43 3.27 -8.96
N HIS A 72 8.76 3.32 -7.66
CA HIS A 72 9.08 2.14 -6.85
C HIS A 72 7.91 1.65 -6.00
N SER A 73 6.80 2.38 -5.95
CA SER A 73 5.62 2.05 -5.14
C SER A 73 5.98 1.91 -3.64
N ILE A 74 6.76 2.85 -3.11
CA ILE A 74 7.22 2.85 -1.72
C ILE A 74 6.02 2.87 -0.76
N GLY A 75 5.99 1.92 0.17
CA GLY A 75 4.95 1.79 1.19
C GLY A 75 3.61 1.29 0.69
N ALA A 76 3.39 1.28 -0.63
CA ALA A 76 2.10 0.96 -1.24
C ALA A 76 1.81 -0.54 -1.26
N VAL A 77 0.52 -0.87 -1.37
CA VAL A 77 0.09 -2.22 -1.76
C VAL A 77 0.38 -2.43 -3.24
N ILE A 78 1.09 -3.52 -3.55
CA ILE A 78 1.47 -3.91 -4.91
C ILE A 78 0.74 -5.18 -5.34
N GLY A 79 0.36 -5.23 -6.62
CA GLY A 79 -0.41 -6.32 -7.23
C GLY A 79 -1.07 -5.90 -8.54
N ARG A 80 -1.77 -6.77 -9.28
CA ARG A 80 -2.27 -8.11 -8.90
C ARG A 80 -1.20 -9.17 -8.67
N VAL A 81 0.00 -9.02 -9.21
CA VAL A 81 1.15 -9.88 -8.91
C VAL A 81 2.32 -9.03 -8.43
N ALA A 82 2.64 -9.14 -7.15
CA ALA A 82 3.86 -8.64 -6.55
C ALA A 82 5.08 -9.44 -7.05
N GLY A 83 6.20 -8.76 -7.25
CA GLY A 83 7.40 -9.35 -7.86
C GLY A 83 7.32 -9.33 -9.38
N HIS A 84 7.79 -10.38 -10.04
CA HIS A 84 7.99 -10.41 -11.50
C HIS A 84 7.15 -11.47 -12.21
N ILE A 85 6.64 -11.13 -13.40
CA ILE A 85 6.21 -12.10 -14.42
C ILE A 85 7.19 -12.02 -15.59
N SER A 86 7.92 -13.12 -15.81
CA SER A 86 8.94 -13.22 -16.87
C SER A 86 8.30 -13.00 -18.24
N ASN A 87 8.93 -12.16 -19.06
CA ASN A 87 8.47 -11.79 -20.41
C ASN A 87 7.04 -11.24 -20.47
N GLY A 88 6.44 -10.87 -19.32
CA GLY A 88 5.05 -10.41 -19.24
C GLY A 88 4.03 -11.44 -19.70
N LYS A 89 4.35 -12.74 -19.61
CA LYS A 89 3.49 -13.82 -20.08
C LYS A 89 3.24 -14.84 -18.99
N PHE A 90 2.00 -15.29 -18.88
CA PHE A 90 1.65 -16.42 -18.03
C PHE A 90 0.53 -17.24 -18.68
N ALA A 91 0.40 -18.50 -18.26
CA ALA A 91 -0.67 -19.38 -18.71
C ALA A 91 -1.64 -19.67 -17.55
N LEU A 92 -2.94 -19.67 -17.85
CA LEU A 92 -4.01 -20.06 -16.93
C LEU A 92 -5.07 -20.84 -17.72
N ASP A 93 -5.44 -22.03 -17.24
CA ASP A 93 -6.39 -22.94 -17.89
C ASP A 93 -6.12 -23.14 -19.40
N SER A 94 -4.84 -23.37 -19.74
CA SER A 94 -4.34 -23.57 -21.11
C SER A 94 -4.48 -22.35 -22.05
N ARG A 95 -4.79 -21.16 -21.52
CA ARG A 95 -4.77 -19.89 -22.26
C ARG A 95 -3.56 -19.07 -21.86
N GLU A 96 -2.87 -18.50 -22.85
CA GLU A 96 -1.78 -17.53 -22.62
C GLU A 96 -2.37 -16.13 -22.43
N TYR A 97 -1.84 -15.41 -21.45
CA TYR A 97 -2.16 -14.03 -21.13
C TYR A 97 -0.90 -13.19 -21.22
N GLU A 98 -1.04 -11.95 -21.71
CA GLU A 98 0.03 -10.96 -21.79
C GLU A 98 -0.27 -9.77 -20.87
N VAL A 99 0.74 -9.33 -20.13
CA VAL A 99 0.71 -8.16 -19.25
C VAL A 99 1.79 -7.17 -19.66
N GLY A 100 1.58 -5.88 -19.34
CA GLY A 100 2.47 -4.82 -19.82
C GLY A 100 3.89 -4.89 -19.24
N LEU A 101 4.92 -4.66 -20.05
CA LEU A 101 6.32 -4.71 -19.61
C LEU A 101 6.77 -3.37 -19.04
N ASN A 102 6.49 -3.13 -17.76
CA ASN A 102 6.92 -1.90 -17.06
C ASN A 102 8.37 -1.96 -16.54
N ALA A 103 9.01 -3.13 -16.56
CA ALA A 103 10.43 -3.30 -16.27
C ALA A 103 11.06 -4.25 -17.29
N PRO A 104 11.20 -3.82 -18.57
CA PRO A 104 11.57 -4.73 -19.66
C PRO A 104 12.85 -5.54 -19.36
N PRO A 105 12.86 -6.85 -19.66
CA PRO A 105 11.85 -7.59 -20.41
C PRO A 105 10.72 -8.16 -19.53
N HIS A 106 10.53 -7.70 -18.30
CA HIS A 106 9.61 -8.28 -17.34
C HIS A 106 8.42 -7.34 -17.02
N HIS A 107 7.36 -7.96 -16.50
CA HIS A 107 6.30 -7.25 -15.80
C HIS A 107 6.62 -7.27 -14.31
N MET A 108 6.49 -6.14 -13.62
CA MET A 108 6.82 -6.01 -12.21
C MET A 108 5.69 -5.35 -11.41
N ASN A 109 5.38 -5.90 -10.24
CA ASN A 109 4.49 -5.31 -9.23
C ASN A 109 3.10 -4.89 -9.75
N GLY A 110 2.56 -5.64 -10.72
CA GLY A 110 1.25 -5.36 -11.30
C GLY A 110 1.23 -4.39 -12.49
N GLY A 111 2.38 -3.84 -12.88
CA GLY A 111 2.49 -3.01 -14.08
C GLY A 111 2.18 -1.54 -13.85
N THR A 112 1.99 -0.79 -14.94
CA THR A 112 1.62 0.63 -14.91
C THR A 112 0.11 0.83 -15.05
N ARG A 113 -0.54 0.09 -15.95
CA ARG A 113 -1.98 0.22 -16.23
C ARG A 113 -2.79 -0.44 -15.12
N GLY A 114 -3.52 0.37 -14.37
CA GLY A 114 -4.39 -0.11 -13.28
C GLY A 114 -3.62 -0.57 -12.04
N SER A 115 -2.37 -0.11 -11.89
CA SER A 115 -1.54 -0.45 -10.74
C SER A 115 -2.22 -0.11 -9.43
N LEU A 116 -2.31 -1.10 -8.54
CA LEU A 116 -2.93 -0.96 -7.23
C LEU A 116 -2.26 0.13 -6.38
N SER A 117 -0.94 0.33 -6.55
CA SER A 117 -0.15 1.32 -5.82
C SER A 117 -0.43 2.77 -6.23
N LYS A 118 -1.14 2.97 -7.36
CA LYS A 118 -1.45 4.29 -7.93
C LYS A 118 -2.95 4.61 -7.91
N LYS A 119 -3.76 3.75 -7.31
CA LYS A 119 -5.21 3.94 -7.20
C LYS A 119 -5.58 4.66 -5.91
N LEU A 120 -6.68 5.40 -5.95
CA LEU A 120 -7.39 5.79 -4.74
C LEU A 120 -8.23 4.61 -4.25
N TRP A 121 -8.06 4.26 -2.98
CA TRP A 121 -8.81 3.22 -2.30
C TRP A 121 -9.92 3.86 -1.46
N ASN A 122 -11.05 3.16 -1.35
CA ASN A 122 -12.02 3.46 -0.31
C ASN A 122 -11.46 3.00 1.04
N TYR A 123 -11.95 3.56 2.13
CA TYR A 123 -11.54 3.16 3.47
C TYR A 123 -12.71 3.18 4.45
N GLU A 124 -12.67 2.26 5.40
CA GLU A 124 -13.58 2.17 6.54
C GLU A 124 -12.76 1.93 7.81
N LEU A 125 -13.05 2.66 8.88
CA LEU A 125 -12.41 2.43 10.18
C LEU A 125 -13.01 1.18 10.81
N LEU A 126 -12.18 0.39 11.52
CA LEU A 126 -12.69 -0.71 12.33
C LEU A 126 -13.39 -0.20 13.59
N ASP A 127 -14.45 -0.88 14.00
CA ASP A 127 -15.27 -0.52 15.17
C ASP A 127 -14.45 -0.52 16.47
N GLU A 128 -13.43 -1.37 16.56
CA GLU A 128 -12.51 -1.46 17.71
C GLU A 128 -11.57 -0.25 17.83
N GLY A 129 -11.57 0.65 16.84
CA GLY A 129 -10.80 1.89 16.84
C GLY A 129 -9.28 1.68 16.77
N ASN A 130 -8.83 0.54 16.24
CA ASN A 130 -7.42 0.17 16.14
C ASN A 130 -6.98 -0.19 14.72
N GLY A 131 -7.83 0.02 13.72
CA GLY A 131 -7.51 -0.37 12.35
C GLY A 131 -8.34 0.35 11.30
N VAL A 132 -7.96 0.13 10.05
CA VAL A 132 -8.65 0.61 8.86
C VAL A 132 -8.62 -0.48 7.79
N CYS A 133 -9.77 -0.71 7.16
CA CYS A 133 -9.90 -1.56 5.99
C CYS A 133 -9.93 -0.68 4.74
N PHE A 134 -9.00 -0.92 3.81
CA PHE A 134 -8.99 -0.30 2.48
C PHE A 134 -9.61 -1.25 1.47
N THR A 135 -10.48 -0.74 0.60
CA THR A 135 -11.08 -1.53 -0.47
C THR A 135 -10.83 -0.95 -1.86
N CYS A 136 -10.57 -1.83 -2.82
CA CYS A 136 -10.33 -1.46 -4.22
C CYS A 136 -10.86 -2.55 -5.16
N THR A 137 -11.31 -2.13 -6.34
CA THR A 137 -11.67 -3.05 -7.42
C THR A 137 -10.67 -2.94 -8.55
N SER A 138 -10.19 -4.10 -8.99
CA SER A 138 -9.46 -4.24 -10.25
C SER A 138 -10.37 -4.92 -11.26
N HIS A 139 -10.71 -4.22 -12.35
CA HIS A 139 -11.69 -4.71 -13.33
C HIS A 139 -11.11 -5.80 -14.25
N ASP A 140 -11.96 -6.62 -14.84
CA ASP A 140 -11.55 -7.62 -15.84
C ASP A 140 -10.72 -6.98 -16.97
N GLY A 141 -9.59 -7.61 -17.31
CA GLY A 141 -8.64 -7.13 -18.32
C GLY A 141 -7.77 -5.94 -17.88
N GLU A 142 -7.93 -5.43 -16.66
CA GLU A 142 -7.05 -4.39 -16.12
C GLU A 142 -5.63 -4.92 -15.94
N GLY A 143 -4.62 -4.17 -16.37
CA GLY A 143 -3.22 -4.63 -16.38
C GLY A 143 -2.92 -5.82 -17.32
N GLY A 144 -3.92 -6.35 -18.02
CA GLY A 144 -3.84 -7.59 -18.81
C GLY A 144 -4.32 -8.84 -18.07
N TYR A 145 -4.77 -8.71 -16.81
CA TYR A 145 -5.20 -9.82 -15.98
C TYR A 145 -6.68 -10.16 -16.21
N PRO A 146 -7.06 -11.46 -16.30
CA PRO A 146 -8.45 -11.87 -16.40
C PRO A 146 -9.19 -11.72 -15.05
N GLY A 147 -10.51 -11.57 -15.12
CA GLY A 147 -11.39 -11.51 -13.95
C GLY A 147 -11.40 -10.16 -13.27
N GLN A 148 -12.56 -9.75 -12.78
CA GLN A 148 -12.67 -8.69 -11.80
C GLN A 148 -12.20 -9.21 -10.44
N VAL A 149 -11.42 -8.42 -9.71
CA VAL A 149 -10.97 -8.72 -8.35
C VAL A 149 -11.41 -7.60 -7.42
N HIS A 150 -12.14 -7.95 -6.36
CA HIS A 150 -12.38 -7.06 -5.23
C HIS A 150 -11.34 -7.37 -4.16
N LEU A 151 -10.57 -6.34 -3.76
CA LEU A 151 -9.52 -6.44 -2.76
C LEU A 151 -9.91 -5.69 -1.49
N GLU A 152 -9.58 -6.29 -0.36
CA GLU A 152 -9.62 -5.69 0.96
C GLU A 152 -8.22 -5.81 1.58
N VAL A 153 -7.69 -4.71 2.08
CA VAL A 153 -6.43 -4.67 2.83
C VAL A 153 -6.68 -3.98 4.16
N THR A 154 -6.60 -4.75 5.25
CA THR A 154 -6.85 -4.23 6.59
C THR A 154 -5.55 -4.05 7.34
N TYR A 155 -5.29 -2.83 7.81
CA TYR A 155 -4.19 -2.53 8.71
C TYR A 155 -4.72 -2.43 10.14
N ILE A 156 -4.09 -3.14 11.07
CA ILE A 156 -4.43 -3.13 12.50
C ILE A 156 -3.18 -2.81 13.30
N LEU A 157 -3.27 -1.83 14.20
CA LEU A 157 -2.25 -1.54 15.19
C LEU A 157 -2.66 -2.12 16.55
N THR A 158 -1.95 -3.13 17.02
CA THR A 158 -2.25 -3.82 18.29
C THR A 158 -1.69 -3.06 19.49
N ASN A 159 -2.07 -3.44 20.71
CA ASN A 159 -1.49 -2.85 21.93
C ASN A 159 -0.17 -3.54 22.32
N GLU A 160 0.27 -4.51 21.53
CA GLU A 160 1.52 -5.24 21.66
C GLU A 160 2.59 -4.63 20.73
N ASN A 161 2.32 -3.46 20.15
CA ASN A 161 3.16 -2.77 19.16
C ASN A 161 3.34 -3.55 17.85
N GLU A 162 2.30 -4.28 17.41
CA GLU A 162 2.32 -5.02 16.15
C GLU A 162 1.53 -4.27 15.08
N ILE A 163 2.05 -4.28 13.85
CA ILE A 163 1.33 -3.86 12.65
C ILE A 163 0.90 -5.13 11.93
N VAL A 164 -0.40 -5.46 12.02
CA VAL A 164 -0.99 -6.59 11.29
C VAL A 164 -1.55 -6.08 9.97
N ILE A 165 -1.24 -6.77 8.88
CA ILE A 165 -1.77 -6.47 7.55
C ILE A 165 -2.47 -7.72 7.01
N ASP A 166 -3.79 -7.65 6.93
CA ASP A 166 -4.63 -8.73 6.41
C ASP A 166 -5.09 -8.43 4.98
N TYR A 167 -4.91 -9.41 4.09
CA TYR A 167 -5.32 -9.33 2.70
C TYR A 167 -6.48 -10.28 2.44
N ARG A 168 -7.56 -9.78 1.84
CA ARG A 168 -8.65 -10.60 1.31
C ARG A 168 -8.94 -10.21 -0.13
N ALA A 169 -9.33 -11.20 -0.92
CA ALA A 169 -9.76 -10.96 -2.28
C ALA A 169 -10.83 -11.95 -2.72
N SER A 170 -11.73 -11.49 -3.58
CA SER A 170 -12.67 -12.33 -4.31
C SER A 170 -12.62 -11.99 -5.79
N THR A 171 -12.95 -12.95 -6.65
CA THR A 171 -12.93 -12.78 -8.11
C THR A 171 -14.09 -13.49 -8.79
N ASP A 172 -14.51 -12.97 -9.94
CA ASP A 172 -15.59 -13.53 -10.75
C ASP A 172 -15.11 -14.56 -11.79
N LYS A 173 -13.80 -14.67 -12.02
CA LYS A 173 -13.16 -15.61 -12.95
C LYS A 173 -11.81 -16.05 -12.42
N PRO A 174 -11.29 -17.23 -12.82
CA PRO A 174 -9.92 -17.62 -12.50
C PRO A 174 -8.92 -16.52 -12.89
N THR A 175 -8.01 -16.20 -11.96
CA THR A 175 -6.95 -15.22 -12.16
C THR A 175 -5.74 -15.55 -11.27
N ILE A 176 -4.58 -14.97 -11.59
CA ILE A 176 -3.41 -15.04 -10.71
C ILE A 176 -3.40 -13.84 -9.77
N LEU A 177 -3.08 -14.08 -8.50
CA LEU A 177 -3.06 -13.05 -7.48
C LEU A 177 -1.94 -13.29 -6.47
N ASN A 178 -1.11 -12.28 -6.26
CA ASN A 178 -0.08 -12.20 -5.23
C ASN A 178 0.02 -10.73 -4.80
N ILE A 179 -0.40 -10.42 -3.56
CA ILE A 179 -0.49 -9.06 -3.04
C ILE A 179 0.50 -8.91 -1.89
N ALA A 180 1.18 -7.76 -1.82
CA ALA A 180 2.10 -7.45 -0.73
C ALA A 180 2.07 -5.94 -0.42
N SER A 181 2.47 -5.58 0.80
CA SER A 181 2.88 -4.22 1.13
C SER A 181 4.35 -4.06 0.73
N ASN A 182 4.68 -2.96 0.07
CA ASN A 182 6.04 -2.64 -0.34
C ASN A 182 6.68 -1.60 0.61
N ALA A 183 6.47 -1.78 1.91
CA ALA A 183 7.04 -0.94 2.95
C ALA A 183 8.53 -1.21 3.14
N TYR A 184 9.31 -0.15 3.26
CA TYR A 184 10.75 -0.21 3.52
C TYR A 184 11.01 0.29 4.92
N PHE A 185 11.78 -0.51 5.68
CA PHE A 185 12.07 -0.22 7.08
C PHE A 185 13.51 0.22 7.26
N ASN A 186 13.71 1.26 8.06
CA ASN A 186 15.00 1.65 8.62
C ASN A 186 14.84 1.83 10.13
N LEU A 187 15.32 0.87 10.91
CA LEU A 187 15.12 0.84 12.37
C LEU A 187 15.93 1.91 13.11
N ASP A 188 16.97 2.47 12.50
CA ASP A 188 17.72 3.58 13.10
C ASP A 188 16.88 4.87 13.14
N GLY A 189 15.91 4.99 12.22
CA GLY A 189 15.02 6.15 12.09
C GLY A 189 15.73 7.43 11.63
N GLU A 190 17.02 7.34 11.32
CA GLU A 190 17.82 8.41 10.73
C GLU A 190 17.64 8.36 9.20
N TYR A 191 17.28 9.49 8.58
CA TYR A 191 17.05 9.61 7.12
C TYR A 191 15.81 8.90 6.57
N ARG A 192 14.67 9.06 7.25
CA ARG A 192 13.35 8.56 6.84
C ARG A 192 12.91 8.96 5.41
N LEU A 193 13.35 10.12 4.94
CA LEU A 193 12.91 10.66 3.67
C LEU A 193 13.81 10.19 2.55
N LEU A 194 13.21 9.61 1.52
CA LEU A 194 13.96 9.15 0.34
C LEU A 194 14.70 10.29 -0.37
N ALA A 195 14.24 11.54 -0.24
CA ALA A 195 15.00 12.72 -0.69
C ALA A 195 16.39 12.85 -0.04
N ASN A 196 16.62 12.20 1.11
CA ASN A 196 17.88 12.23 1.87
C ASN A 196 18.72 10.95 1.71
N ILE A 197 18.25 9.95 0.95
CA ILE A 197 18.94 8.65 0.75
C ILE A 197 19.82 8.68 -0.52
N ALA A 198 19.75 9.75 -1.31
CA ALA A 198 20.64 10.00 -2.45
C ALA A 198 21.84 10.89 -2.04
N SER A 199 22.86 10.28 -1.46
CA SER A 199 24.24 10.80 -1.43
C SER A 199 25.25 9.67 -1.46
#